data_AF-A0A2Z4FH98-F1
#
_entry.id   AF-A0A2Z4FH98-F1
#
_cell.length_a   1.000
_cell.length_b   1.000
_cell.length_c   1.000
_cell.angle_alpha   90.00
_cell.angle_beta   90.00
_cell.angle_gamma   90.00
#
_symmetry.space_group_name_H-M   'P 1'
#
loop_
_entity.id
_entity.type
_entity.pdbx_description
1 polymer ?
#
loop_
_entity_poly.entity_id
_entity_poly.type
_entity_poly.pdbx_seq_one_letter_code
_entity_poly.pdbx_strand_id
1 'polypeptide(L)'
;MTDKTDSKEDIETTQKTYRIVCTLCGNKSKVPFRPKPDQDVFCGMCFKFKREGVQKGRESKAPRVKHGTRVMLPIQCALCGKNETLDYVPKGIPLQDILCSGCVRATHGEESRWAEISEKKVAESQAEWSFSCCDCGREDYLKFEPKPHEEYRCGRCFKEQEIPSPERLAGREKVGPAVFIRKSREKK
;
A
#
# COMPACT_ATOMS: atom_id res chain seq x y z
N MET A 1 -12.98 -38.99 30.44
CA MET A 1 -12.61 -39.61 29.15
C MET A 1 -13.87 -40.16 28.52
N THR A 2 -14.55 -39.35 27.72
CA THR A 2 -15.72 -39.78 26.94
C THR A 2 -15.60 -39.13 25.57
N ASP A 3 -15.09 -39.92 24.63
CA ASP A 3 -14.94 -39.61 23.22
C ASP A 3 -16.32 -39.32 22.60
N LYS A 4 -16.46 -38.12 22.03
CA LYS A 4 -17.56 -37.78 21.12
C LYS A 4 -17.11 -38.13 19.71
N THR A 5 -17.54 -39.28 19.20
CA THR A 5 -17.40 -39.62 17.78
C THR A 5 -18.45 -38.85 16.99
N ASP A 6 -17.98 -37.79 16.32
CA ASP A 6 -18.74 -36.96 15.40
C ASP A 6 -18.92 -37.73 14.08
N SER A 7 -20.02 -38.47 13.97
CA SER A 7 -20.43 -39.21 12.78
C SER A 7 -20.87 -38.22 11.69
N LYS A 8 -19.94 -37.86 10.80
CA LYS A 8 -20.25 -37.13 9.57
C LYS A 8 -20.99 -38.04 8.61
N GLU A 9 -22.30 -37.86 8.53
CA GLU A 9 -23.14 -38.46 7.49
C GLU A 9 -22.85 -37.80 6.14
N ASP A 10 -22.52 -38.63 5.15
CA ASP A 10 -22.24 -38.24 3.78
C ASP A 10 -23.51 -37.71 3.09
N ILE A 11 -23.67 -36.38 3.04
CA ILE A 11 -24.67 -35.72 2.20
C ILE A 11 -24.21 -35.86 0.75
N GLU A 12 -24.66 -36.94 0.11
CA GLU A 12 -24.43 -37.25 -1.30
C GLU A 12 -25.15 -36.21 -2.18
N THR A 13 -24.53 -35.03 -2.31
CA THR A 13 -25.03 -33.94 -3.13
C THR A 13 -24.88 -34.34 -4.59
N THR A 14 -25.99 -34.76 -5.22
CA THR A 14 -26.06 -35.03 -6.65
C THR A 14 -25.85 -33.73 -7.45
N GLN A 15 -24.60 -33.29 -7.61
CA GLN A 15 -24.28 -32.09 -8.38
C GLN A 15 -24.60 -32.33 -9.86
N LYS A 16 -25.65 -31.66 -10.36
CA LYS A 16 -26.00 -31.68 -11.78
C LYS A 16 -24.88 -30.98 -12.58
N THR A 17 -24.27 -31.72 -13.50
CA THR A 17 -23.25 -31.18 -14.42
C THR A 17 -23.86 -30.76 -15.75
N TYR A 18 -23.46 -29.59 -16.24
CA TYR A 18 -23.95 -29.03 -17.50
C TYR A 18 -22.85 -29.05 -18.56
N ARG A 19 -23.20 -29.46 -19.78
CA ARG A 19 -22.27 -29.42 -20.92
C ARG A 19 -22.23 -28.01 -21.50
N ILE A 20 -21.02 -27.50 -21.72
CA ILE A 20 -20.76 -26.15 -22.22
C ILE A 20 -19.70 -26.18 -23.32
N VAL A 21 -19.65 -25.13 -24.12
CA VAL A 21 -18.53 -24.82 -25.02
C VAL A 21 -17.78 -23.64 -24.41
N CYS A 22 -16.49 -23.81 -24.13
CA CYS A 22 -15.67 -22.75 -23.53
C CYS A 22 -15.51 -21.58 -24.52
N THR A 23 -15.84 -20.36 -24.10
CA THR A 23 -15.70 -19.17 -24.96
C THR A 23 -14.25 -18.81 -25.26
N LEU A 24 -13.30 -19.23 -24.41
CA LEU A 24 -11.88 -18.88 -24.56
C LEU A 24 -11.09 -19.87 -25.42
N CYS A 25 -11.38 -21.17 -25.34
CA CYS A 25 -10.63 -22.20 -26.07
C CYS A 25 -11.49 -23.04 -27.04
N GLY A 26 -12.81 -22.83 -27.08
CA GLY A 26 -13.73 -23.56 -27.96
C GLY A 26 -14.01 -25.02 -27.57
N ASN A 27 -13.35 -25.56 -26.54
CA ASN A 27 -13.50 -26.97 -26.16
C ASN A 27 -14.81 -27.23 -25.39
N LYS A 28 -15.39 -28.42 -25.62
CA LYS A 28 -16.57 -28.92 -24.89
C LYS A 28 -16.14 -29.39 -23.49
N SER A 29 -16.78 -28.85 -22.45
CA SER A 29 -16.47 -29.17 -21.04
C SER A 29 -17.75 -29.35 -20.23
N LYS A 30 -17.63 -29.91 -19.02
CA LYS A 30 -18.71 -29.97 -18.02
C LYS A 30 -18.44 -28.97 -16.90
N VAL A 31 -19.47 -28.29 -16.41
CA VAL A 31 -19.41 -27.37 -15.26
C VAL A 31 -20.52 -27.66 -14.24
N PRO A 32 -20.29 -27.40 -12.94
CA PRO A 32 -21.25 -27.72 -11.86
C PRO A 32 -22.36 -26.67 -11.69
N PHE A 33 -22.45 -25.69 -12.60
CA PHE A 33 -23.43 -24.61 -12.55
C PHE A 33 -24.15 -24.46 -13.89
N ARG A 34 -25.40 -23.99 -13.84
CA ARG A 34 -26.18 -23.70 -15.05
C ARG A 34 -25.66 -22.42 -15.70
N PRO A 35 -25.19 -22.45 -16.96
CA PRO A 35 -24.72 -21.25 -17.65
C PRO A 35 -25.89 -20.28 -17.91
N LYS A 36 -25.63 -18.98 -17.78
CA LYS A 36 -26.58 -17.91 -18.13
C LYS A 36 -26.31 -17.46 -19.57
N PRO A 37 -27.35 -17.10 -20.36
CA PRO A 37 -27.18 -16.72 -21.77
C PRO A 37 -26.34 -15.45 -21.96
N ASP A 38 -26.37 -14.51 -21.01
CA ASP A 38 -25.67 -13.22 -21.12
C ASP A 38 -24.24 -13.23 -20.52
N GLN A 39 -23.70 -14.40 -20.17
CA GLN A 39 -22.39 -14.49 -19.49
C GLN A 39 -21.45 -15.45 -20.21
N ASP A 40 -20.20 -15.02 -20.38
CA ASP A 40 -19.13 -15.89 -20.87
C ASP A 40 -18.91 -17.09 -19.94
N VAL A 41 -18.84 -18.28 -20.54
CA VAL A 41 -18.62 -19.53 -19.81
C VAL A 41 -17.27 -20.11 -20.16
N PHE A 42 -16.47 -20.39 -19.13
CA PHE A 42 -15.11 -20.92 -19.26
C PHE A 42 -15.01 -22.34 -18.72
N CYS A 43 -14.16 -23.17 -19.33
CA CYS A 43 -13.78 -24.45 -18.73
C CYS A 43 -12.91 -24.22 -17.47
N GLY A 44 -12.78 -25.25 -16.62
CA GLY A 44 -12.05 -25.12 -15.36
C GLY A 44 -10.62 -24.60 -15.51
N MET A 45 -9.92 -25.02 -16.57
CA MET A 45 -8.54 -24.57 -16.87
C MET A 45 -8.50 -23.09 -17.28
N CYS A 46 -9.34 -22.67 -18.24
CA CYS A 46 -9.40 -21.28 -18.69
C CYS A 46 -9.90 -20.35 -17.58
N PHE A 47 -10.81 -20.82 -16.72
CA PHE A 47 -11.28 -20.07 -15.56
C PHE A 47 -10.17 -19.88 -14.53
N LYS A 48 -9.34 -20.91 -14.29
CA LYS A 48 -8.15 -20.80 -13.43
C LYS A 48 -7.14 -19.80 -14.01
N PHE A 49 -6.83 -19.91 -15.30
CA PHE A 49 -5.95 -18.96 -15.99
C PHE A 49 -6.44 -17.50 -15.91
N LYS A 50 -7.73 -17.27 -16.16
CA LYS A 50 -8.34 -15.93 -16.04
C LYS A 50 -8.28 -15.40 -14.60
N ARG A 51 -8.46 -16.26 -13.59
CA ARG A 51 -8.30 -15.88 -12.18
C ARG A 51 -6.85 -15.58 -11.80
N GLU A 52 -5.90 -16.36 -12.28
CA GLU A 52 -4.46 -16.18 -11.99
C GLU A 52 -3.92 -14.90 -12.66
N GLY A 53 -4.37 -14.56 -13.86
CA GLY A 53 -4.03 -13.27 -14.50
C GLY A 53 -4.55 -12.07 -13.71
N VAL A 54 -5.73 -12.18 -13.10
CA VAL A 54 -6.29 -11.15 -12.19
C VAL A 54 -5.57 -11.16 -10.84
N GLN A 55 -5.12 -12.32 -10.35
CA GLN A 55 -4.31 -12.41 -9.13
C GLN A 55 -2.93 -11.79 -9.31
N LYS A 56 -2.29 -11.89 -10.48
CA LYS A 56 -1.04 -11.15 -10.74
C LYS A 56 -1.21 -9.63 -10.67
N GLY A 57 -2.40 -9.10 -10.95
CA GLY A 57 -2.74 -7.68 -10.70
C GLY A 57 -3.09 -7.35 -9.24
N ARG A 58 -3.34 -8.37 -8.40
CA ARG A 58 -3.53 -8.24 -6.95
C ARG A 58 -2.25 -8.54 -6.16
N GLU A 59 -1.32 -9.30 -6.75
CA GLU A 59 -0.01 -9.67 -6.23
C GLU A 59 1.13 -8.77 -6.73
N SER A 60 0.86 -7.86 -7.68
CA SER A 60 1.65 -6.64 -7.81
C SER A 60 1.49 -5.85 -6.51
N LYS A 61 2.32 -6.24 -5.52
CA LYS A 61 2.61 -5.55 -4.27
C LYS A 61 3.26 -4.20 -4.57
N ALA A 62 2.58 -3.31 -5.30
CA ALA A 62 2.65 -1.94 -4.84
C ALA A 62 2.06 -1.99 -3.42
N PRO A 63 2.79 -1.61 -2.35
CA PRO A 63 2.09 -1.23 -1.15
C PRO A 63 0.96 -0.31 -1.61
N ARG A 64 -0.28 -0.53 -1.14
CA ARG A 64 -1.27 0.52 -1.23
C ARG A 64 -0.58 1.71 -0.58
N VAL A 65 -0.05 2.63 -1.38
CA VAL A 65 0.45 3.90 -0.90
C VAL A 65 -0.80 4.44 -0.26
N LYS A 66 -0.86 4.39 1.09
CA LYS A 66 -1.94 5.04 1.84
C LYS A 66 -2.03 6.38 1.17
N HIS A 67 -3.15 6.65 0.48
CA HIS A 67 -3.26 7.85 -0.30
C HIS A 67 -2.88 8.96 0.66
N GLY A 68 -1.74 9.59 0.37
CA GLY A 68 -1.22 10.68 1.15
C GLY A 68 -2.06 11.91 0.91
N THR A 69 -3.39 11.79 0.91
CA THR A 69 -4.27 12.86 1.30
C THR A 69 -4.05 13.04 2.80
N ARG A 70 -2.87 13.56 3.15
CA ARG A 70 -2.68 14.32 4.38
C ARG A 70 -3.72 15.43 4.28
N VAL A 71 -4.85 15.24 4.95
CA VAL A 71 -5.87 16.26 5.01
C VAL A 71 -5.31 17.31 5.92
N MET A 72 -4.87 18.42 5.34
CA MET A 72 -4.47 19.61 6.08
C MET A 72 -5.73 20.44 6.26
N LEU A 73 -6.42 20.27 7.37
CA LEU A 73 -7.64 21.02 7.69
C LEU A 73 -7.27 22.24 8.54
N PRO A 74 -7.16 23.44 7.96
CA PRO A 74 -7.02 24.65 8.75
C PRO A 74 -8.31 24.88 9.53
N ILE A 75 -8.18 25.03 10.84
CA ILE A 75 -9.28 25.29 11.77
C ILE A 75 -8.99 26.57 12.55
N GLN A 76 -10.05 27.24 12.98
CA GLN A 76 -9.99 28.25 14.05
C GLN A 76 -10.61 27.62 15.29
N CYS A 77 -9.84 27.52 16.37
CA CYS A 77 -10.28 26.87 17.60
C CYS A 77 -11.47 27.61 18.24
N ALA A 78 -12.54 26.88 18.56
CA ALA A 78 -13.74 27.45 19.21
C ALA A 78 -13.46 28.06 20.59
N LEU A 79 -12.48 27.50 21.34
CA LEU A 79 -12.19 27.93 22.72
C LEU A 79 -11.18 29.07 22.80
N CYS A 80 -10.08 29.01 22.05
CA CYS A 80 -8.99 30.00 22.15
C CYS A 80 -8.80 30.87 20.90
N GLY A 81 -9.54 30.62 19.83
CA GLY A 81 -9.44 31.37 18.57
C GLY A 81 -8.14 31.14 17.78
N LYS A 82 -7.25 30.24 18.23
CA LYS A 82 -5.99 29.94 17.52
C LYS A 82 -6.26 29.22 16.20
N ASN A 83 -5.50 29.59 15.18
CA ASN A 83 -5.47 28.86 13.92
C ASN A 83 -4.50 27.68 14.02
N GLU A 84 -4.99 26.48 13.77
CA GLU A 84 -4.18 25.26 13.75
C GLU A 84 -4.54 24.45 12.51
N THR A 85 -3.60 23.65 12.00
CA THR A 85 -3.87 22.72 10.90
C THR A 85 -3.91 21.30 11.43
N LEU A 86 -5.09 20.68 11.41
CA LEU A 86 -5.24 19.27 11.76
C LEU A 86 -4.84 18.39 10.58
N ASP A 87 -4.27 17.22 10.87
CA ASP A 87 -3.90 16.18 9.88
C ASP A 87 -5.03 15.15 9.64
N TYR A 88 -6.21 15.39 10.22
CA TYR A 88 -7.41 14.57 10.10
C TYR A 88 -8.69 15.43 10.07
N VAL A 89 -9.80 14.85 9.59
CA VAL A 89 -11.13 15.49 9.63
C VAL A 89 -11.95 14.88 10.76
N PRO A 90 -12.30 15.65 11.82
CA PRO A 90 -13.22 15.19 12.84
C PRO A 90 -14.59 14.91 12.22
N LYS A 91 -15.11 13.69 12.38
CA LYS A 91 -16.44 13.33 11.84
C LYS A 91 -17.52 13.75 12.83
N GLY A 92 -18.59 14.38 12.33
CA GLY A 92 -19.77 14.69 13.12
C GLY A 92 -19.66 15.93 14.02
N ILE A 93 -18.61 16.74 13.85
CA ILE A 93 -18.43 18.02 14.55
C ILE A 93 -18.46 19.14 13.50
N PRO A 94 -19.28 20.20 13.67
CA PRO A 94 -19.27 21.34 12.74
C PRO A 94 -17.96 22.11 12.87
N LEU A 95 -17.50 22.77 11.79
CA LEU A 95 -16.18 23.45 11.76
C LEU A 95 -15.99 24.47 12.90
N GLN A 96 -17.07 25.11 13.34
CA GLN A 96 -17.07 26.14 14.39
C GLN A 96 -16.80 25.59 15.81
N ASP A 97 -17.04 24.31 16.06
CA ASP A 97 -16.90 23.68 17.38
C ASP A 97 -15.59 22.88 17.49
N ILE A 98 -14.76 22.88 16.44
CA ILE A 98 -13.49 22.17 16.46
C ILE A 98 -12.50 22.89 17.37
N LEU A 99 -11.83 22.12 18.22
CA LEU A 99 -10.83 22.60 19.16
C LEU A 99 -9.41 22.33 18.66
N CYS A 100 -8.48 23.24 18.97
CA CYS A 100 -7.05 23.01 18.75
C CYS A 100 -6.54 21.86 19.63
N SER A 101 -5.47 21.19 19.21
CA SER A 101 -4.85 20.07 19.92
C SER A 101 -4.57 20.38 21.40
N GLY A 102 -4.14 21.60 21.71
CA GLY A 102 -3.93 22.07 23.09
C GLY A 102 -5.24 22.20 23.89
N CYS A 103 -6.29 22.76 23.30
CA CYS A 103 -7.59 22.89 23.96
C CYS A 103 -8.28 21.53 24.13
N VAL A 104 -8.16 20.62 23.16
CA VAL A 104 -8.64 19.24 23.29
C VAL A 104 -7.97 18.55 24.48
N ARG A 105 -6.64 18.67 24.61
CA ARG A 105 -5.89 18.09 25.74
C ARG A 105 -6.31 18.68 27.09
N ALA A 106 -6.50 20.01 27.15
CA ALA A 106 -6.92 20.68 28.38
C ALA A 106 -8.35 20.34 28.80
N THR A 107 -9.24 20.04 27.86
CA THR A 107 -10.69 19.81 28.11
C THR A 107 -11.05 18.34 28.30
N HIS A 108 -10.44 17.45 27.52
CA HIS A 108 -10.70 16.01 27.57
C HIS A 108 -9.71 15.23 28.45
N GLY A 109 -8.75 15.93 29.07
CA GLY A 109 -7.74 15.35 29.97
C GLY A 109 -6.52 14.77 29.24
N GLU A 110 -5.39 14.81 29.93
CA GLU A 110 -4.08 14.32 29.48
C GLU A 110 -4.05 12.78 29.31
N GLU A 111 -4.98 12.06 29.95
CA GLU A 111 -5.13 10.59 29.89
C GLU A 111 -5.86 10.07 28.64
N SER A 112 -6.01 10.90 27.59
CA SER A 112 -6.56 10.39 26.34
C SER A 112 -5.58 9.40 25.71
N ARG A 113 -6.07 8.25 25.24
CA ARG A 113 -5.33 7.29 24.40
C ARG A 113 -4.58 7.95 23.23
N TRP A 114 -5.01 9.14 22.81
CA TRP A 114 -4.37 9.97 21.79
C TRP A 114 -3.06 10.62 22.25
N ALA A 115 -2.94 11.01 23.53
CA ALA A 115 -1.70 11.52 24.11
C ALA A 115 -0.62 10.42 24.11
N GLU A 116 -0.94 9.23 24.60
CA GLU A 116 -0.05 8.06 24.58
C GLU A 116 0.42 7.68 23.16
N ILE A 117 -0.48 7.69 22.19
CA ILE A 117 -0.13 7.42 20.78
C ILE A 117 0.80 8.50 20.24
N SER A 118 0.59 9.77 20.60
CA SER A 118 1.44 10.87 20.14
C SER A 118 2.84 10.81 20.72
N GLU A 119 2.97 10.52 22.01
CA GLU A 119 4.27 10.35 22.69
C GLU A 119 5.02 9.14 22.15
N LYS A 120 4.32 8.01 21.97
CA LYS A 120 4.91 6.82 21.35
C LYS A 120 5.44 7.11 19.94
N LYS A 121 4.70 7.86 19.12
CA LYS A 121 5.16 8.27 17.78
C LYS A 121 6.36 9.20 17.83
N VAL A 122 6.40 10.13 18.78
CA VAL A 122 7.56 11.02 18.97
C VAL A 122 8.79 10.20 19.37
N ALA A 123 8.64 9.27 20.33
CA ALA A 123 9.70 8.36 20.75
C ALA A 123 10.17 7.44 19.60
N GLU A 124 9.24 6.84 18.84
CA GLU A 124 9.55 6.03 17.66
C GLU A 124 10.27 6.85 16.57
N SER A 125 9.91 8.13 16.40
CA SER A 125 10.55 9.01 15.41
C SER A 125 11.96 9.47 15.82
N GLN A 126 12.26 9.47 17.13
CA GLN A 126 13.57 9.80 17.70
C GLN A 126 14.48 8.59 17.84
N ALA A 127 13.97 7.37 17.62
CA ALA A 127 14.80 6.17 17.59
C ALA A 127 15.69 6.20 16.34
N GLU A 128 16.91 6.72 16.50
CA GLU A 128 17.96 6.69 15.50
C GLU A 128 18.72 5.36 15.63
N TRP A 129 18.57 4.50 14.63
CA TRP A 129 19.28 3.23 14.54
C TRP A 129 20.55 3.43 13.72
N SER A 130 21.71 3.23 14.32
CA SER A 130 22.96 3.24 13.58
C SER A 130 23.11 1.97 12.74
N PHE A 131 23.65 2.12 11.54
CA PHE A 131 24.01 0.99 10.69
C PHE A 131 25.32 1.30 9.96
N SER A 132 26.03 0.25 9.52
CA SER A 132 27.22 0.37 8.69
C SER A 132 26.86 0.24 7.21
N CYS A 133 27.34 1.18 6.40
CA CYS A 133 27.12 1.17 4.96
C CYS A 133 27.85 0.00 4.28
N CYS A 134 27.13 -0.80 3.47
CA CYS A 134 27.72 -1.94 2.76
C CYS A 134 28.80 -1.55 1.72
N ASP A 135 28.70 -0.37 1.10
CA ASP A 135 29.63 0.04 0.04
C ASP A 135 30.90 0.71 0.58
N CYS A 136 30.77 1.55 1.61
CA CYS A 136 31.88 2.40 2.09
C CYS A 136 32.27 2.19 3.55
N GLY A 137 31.55 1.34 4.30
CA GLY A 137 31.82 1.04 5.70
C GLY A 137 31.53 2.18 6.69
N ARG A 138 31.05 3.33 6.22
CA ARG A 138 30.70 4.47 7.09
C ARG A 138 29.44 4.18 7.89
N GLU A 139 29.42 4.60 9.16
CA GLU A 139 28.22 4.60 9.99
C GLU A 139 27.25 5.71 9.57
N ASP A 140 25.97 5.37 9.48
CA ASP A 140 24.86 6.30 9.17
C ASP A 140 23.62 5.88 9.99
N TYR A 141 22.56 6.70 9.97
CA TYR A 141 21.41 6.53 10.86
C TYR A 141 20.09 6.31 10.10
N LEU A 142 19.24 5.41 10.61
CA LEU A 142 17.88 5.17 10.13
C LEU A 142 16.85 5.59 11.18
N LYS A 143 15.69 6.06 10.69
CA LYS A 143 14.51 6.36 11.53
C LYS A 143 13.64 5.14 11.82
N PHE A 144 14.13 3.96 11.48
CA PHE A 144 13.44 2.70 11.62
C PHE A 144 14.47 1.60 11.88
N GLU A 145 14.03 0.52 12.52
CA GLU A 145 14.87 -0.62 12.85
C GLU A 145 15.37 -1.32 11.57
N PRO A 146 16.70 -1.47 11.37
CA PRO A 146 17.24 -2.14 10.19
C PRO A 146 16.84 -3.62 10.20
N LYS A 147 16.35 -4.10 9.06
CA LYS A 147 16.01 -5.51 8.90
C LYS A 147 17.28 -6.36 8.82
N PRO A 148 17.34 -7.52 9.48
CA PRO A 148 18.55 -8.33 9.58
C PRO A 148 19.03 -8.97 8.26
N HIS A 149 18.26 -8.88 7.17
CA HIS A 149 18.58 -9.50 5.87
C HIS A 149 18.64 -8.49 4.72
N GLU A 150 18.71 -7.20 5.02
CA GLU A 150 18.68 -6.14 4.02
C GLU A 150 20.00 -5.36 4.05
N GLU A 151 20.58 -5.10 2.88
CA GLU A 151 21.82 -4.32 2.74
C GLU A 151 21.47 -2.83 2.76
N TYR A 152 22.10 -2.08 3.66
CA TYR A 152 21.86 -0.66 3.83
C TYR A 152 23.06 0.15 3.31
N ARG A 153 22.75 1.23 2.58
CA ARG A 153 23.74 2.17 2.04
C ARG A 153 23.56 3.52 2.69
N CYS A 154 24.65 4.20 3.03
CA CYS A 154 24.60 5.56 3.55
C CYS A 154 24.01 6.52 2.51
N GLY A 155 23.51 7.68 2.97
CA GLY A 155 22.84 8.65 2.11
C GLY A 155 23.68 9.15 0.93
N ARG A 156 25.02 9.04 1.00
CA ARG A 156 25.93 9.36 -0.11
C ARG A 156 25.98 8.25 -1.15
N CYS A 157 26.28 7.01 -0.74
CA CYS A 157 26.38 5.86 -1.64
C CYS A 157 25.03 5.55 -2.31
N PHE A 158 23.92 5.76 -1.58
CA PHE A 158 22.58 5.63 -2.14
C PHE A 158 22.33 6.61 -3.29
N LYS A 159 22.65 7.91 -3.10
CA LYS A 159 22.51 8.93 -4.15
C LYS A 159 23.41 8.67 -5.36
N GLU A 160 24.62 8.14 -5.14
CA GLU A 160 25.53 7.79 -6.24
C GLU A 160 24.97 6.66 -7.13
N GLN A 161 24.21 5.71 -6.58
CA GLN A 161 23.51 4.67 -7.35
C GLN A 161 22.28 5.21 -8.09
N GLU A 162 21.58 6.20 -7.54
CA GLU A 162 20.41 6.80 -8.19
C GLU A 162 20.78 7.65 -9.42
N ILE A 163 22.01 8.15 -9.51
CA ILE A 163 22.49 8.88 -10.68
C ILE A 163 22.54 7.89 -11.87
N PRO A 164 21.76 8.09 -12.94
CA PRO A 164 21.77 7.18 -14.07
C PRO A 164 23.17 7.12 -14.67
N SER A 165 23.65 5.91 -15.01
CA SER A 165 24.99 5.73 -15.57
C SER A 165 25.20 6.62 -16.82
N PRO A 166 26.42 7.13 -17.07
CA PRO A 166 26.71 8.00 -18.22
C PRO A 166 26.30 7.37 -19.56
N GLU A 167 26.46 6.06 -19.69
CA GLU A 167 26.03 5.28 -20.86
C GLU A 167 24.52 5.35 -21.08
N ARG A 168 23.73 5.31 -20.01
CA ARG A 168 22.26 5.37 -20.06
C ARG A 168 21.75 6.78 -20.40
N LEU A 169 22.57 7.80 -20.12
CA LEU A 169 22.33 9.21 -20.43
C LEU A 169 22.83 9.63 -21.82
N ALA A 170 23.60 8.78 -22.51
CA ALA A 170 24.11 9.07 -23.84
C ALA A 170 22.96 9.38 -24.83
N GLY A 171 23.06 10.52 -25.52
CA GLY A 171 22.04 10.99 -26.48
C GLY A 171 20.78 11.61 -25.85
N ARG A 172 20.75 11.80 -24.52
CA ARG A 172 19.68 12.52 -23.81
C ARG A 172 20.17 13.89 -23.35
N GLU A 173 19.28 14.87 -23.39
CA GLU A 173 19.51 16.23 -22.91
C GLU A 173 18.93 16.38 -21.51
N LYS A 174 19.68 17.01 -20.60
CA LYS A 174 19.25 17.25 -19.21
C LYS A 174 18.36 18.49 -19.16
N VAL A 175 17.11 18.31 -18.75
CA VAL A 175 16.07 19.36 -18.74
C VAL A 175 15.65 19.75 -17.32
N GLY A 176 16.18 19.06 -16.30
CA GLY A 176 15.93 19.34 -14.89
C GLY A 176 16.86 18.57 -13.95
N PRO A 177 16.63 18.61 -12.62
CA PRO A 177 17.50 17.99 -11.62
C PRO A 177 17.70 16.48 -11.83
N ALA A 178 16.68 15.79 -12.38
CA ALA A 178 16.68 14.36 -12.68
C ALA A 178 15.89 13.98 -13.95
N VAL A 179 15.61 14.94 -14.85
CA VAL A 179 14.80 14.72 -16.06
C VAL A 179 15.69 14.80 -17.30
N PHE A 180 15.67 13.74 -18.12
CA PHE A 180 16.44 13.64 -19.35
C PHE A 180 15.54 13.27 -20.53
N ILE A 181 15.52 14.12 -21.56
CA ILE A 181 14.70 13.94 -22.77
C ILE A 181 15.59 13.49 -23.92
N ARG A 182 15.09 12.63 -24.82
CA ARG A 182 15.82 12.26 -26.04
C ARG A 182 15.89 13.47 -26.97
N LYS A 183 17.07 13.80 -27.50
CA LYS A 183 17.18 14.83 -28.54
C LYS A 183 16.30 14.43 -29.73
N SER A 184 15.27 15.22 -30.05
CA SER A 184 14.52 15.04 -31.28
C SER A 184 15.49 15.24 -32.44
N ARG A 185 15.61 14.25 -33.33
CA ARG A 185 16.32 14.45 -34.60
C ARG A 185 15.56 15.54 -35.36
N GLU A 186 16.15 16.72 -35.50
CA GLU A 186 15.66 17.72 -36.45
C GLU A 186 15.61 17.06 -37.83
N LYS A 187 14.40 16.94 -38.39
CA LYS A 187 14.19 16.49 -39.76
C LYS A 187 14.75 17.59 -40.66
N LYS A 188 15.92 17.34 -41.24
CA LYS A 188 16.51 18.15 -42.30
C LYS A 188 15.77 17.91 -43.61
#